data_AF-U1ZXM6-F1
#
_entry.id   AF-U1ZXM6-F1
#
_cell.length_a   1.000
_cell.length_b   1.000
_cell.length_c   1.000
_cell.angle_alpha   90.00
_cell.angle_beta   90.00
_cell.angle_gamma   90.00
#
_symmetry.space_group_name_H-M   'P 1'
#
loop_
_entity.id
_entity.type
_entity.pdbx_description
1 polymer ?
#
loop_
_entity_poly.entity_id
_entity_poly.type
_entity_poly.pdbx_seq_one_letter_code
_entity_poly.pdbx_strand_id
1 'polypeptide(L)' 'MLNCKELVAQSSDFLDGQLSLRQRLAVRAHLAMCVRCRRFIRQLKLTQAVLRQLPDAAVPELDALAARLAEARRKAD' A
#
# COMPACT_ATOMS: atom_id res chain seq x y z
N MET A 1 9.55 -21.74 -3.17
CA MET A 1 8.71 -21.20 -4.27
C MET A 1 7.55 -20.47 -3.61
N LEU A 2 7.41 -19.17 -3.89
CA LEU A 2 6.26 -18.41 -3.40
C LEU A 2 4.99 -18.95 -4.06
N ASN A 3 3.97 -19.32 -3.30
CA ASN A 3 2.70 -19.79 -3.84
C ASN A 3 1.67 -18.65 -4.00
N CYS A 4 0.55 -18.93 -4.67
CA CYS A 4 -0.48 -17.93 -4.93
C CYS A 4 -1.07 -17.33 -3.64
N LYS A 5 -1.27 -18.14 -2.58
CA LYS A 5 -1.82 -17.69 -1.30
C LYS A 5 -0.87 -16.74 -0.58
N GLU A 6 0.42 -17.09 -0.57
CA GLU A 6 1.48 -16.25 -0.01
C GLU A 6 1.63 -14.93 -0.76
N LEU A 7 1.53 -14.95 -2.10
CA LEU A 7 1.55 -13.73 -2.91
C LEU A 7 0.36 -12.82 -2.60
N VAL A 8 -0.83 -13.39 -2.46
CA VAL A 8 -2.03 -12.62 -2.11
C VAL A 8 -1.87 -11.99 -0.72
N ALA A 9 -1.34 -12.74 0.26
CA ALA A 9 -1.06 -12.21 1.59
C ALA A 9 -0.03 -11.07 1.58
N GLN A 10 1.00 -11.14 0.73
CA GLN A 10 2.04 -10.12 0.59
C GLN A 10 1.70 -9.02 -0.43
N SER A 11 0.47 -9.01 -0.97
CA SER A 11 0.15 -8.14 -2.10
C SER A 11 0.10 -6.65 -1.74
N SER A 12 -0.35 -6.31 -0.53
CA SER A 12 -0.32 -4.91 -0.03
C SER A 12 1.12 -4.43 0.10
N ASP A 13 1.95 -5.13 0.88
CA ASP A 13 3.36 -4.79 1.07
C ASP A 13 4.13 -4.71 -0.25
N PHE A 14 3.77 -5.54 -1.23
CA PHE A 14 4.36 -5.46 -2.58
C PHE A 14 3.96 -4.18 -3.32
N LEU A 15 2.69 -3.78 -3.25
CA LEU A 15 2.17 -2.56 -3.87
C LEU A 15 2.70 -1.30 -3.19
N ASP A 16 2.83 -1.35 -1.85
CA ASP A 16 3.29 -0.26 -1.01
C ASP A 16 4.82 -0.17 -0.96
N GLY A 17 5.53 -1.11 -1.58
CA GLY A 17 6.99 -1.11 -1.70
C GLY A 17 7.73 -1.54 -0.42
N GLN A 18 7.01 -2.08 0.56
CA GLN A 18 7.50 -2.44 1.90
C GLN A 18 8.21 -3.80 1.95
N LEU A 19 8.17 -4.58 0.86
CA LEU A 19 8.90 -5.84 0.77
C LEU A 19 10.43 -5.63 0.70
N SER A 20 11.16 -6.50 1.40
CA SER A 20 12.61 -6.64 1.27
C SER A 20 13.02 -7.04 -0.17
N LEU A 21 14.28 -6.80 -0.53
CA LEU A 21 14.80 -7.13 -1.86
C LEU A 21 14.58 -8.60 -2.25
N ARG A 22 14.79 -9.52 -1.30
CA ARG A 22 14.61 -10.96 -1.51
C ARG A 22 13.14 -11.31 -1.78
N GLN A 23 12.22 -10.77 -0.98
CA GLN A 23 10.78 -10.98 -1.16
C GLN A 23 10.29 -10.40 -2.50
N ARG A 24 10.79 -9.21 -2.88
CA ARG A 24 10.46 -8.58 -4.15
C ARG A 24 10.90 -9.42 -5.34
N LEU A 25 12.06 -10.07 -5.28
CA LEU A 25 12.53 -10.98 -6.32
C LEU A 25 11.66 -12.24 -6.41
N ALA A 26 11.27 -12.82 -5.27
CA ALA A 26 10.38 -13.98 -5.22
C ALA A 26 9.00 -13.69 -5.83
N VAL A 27 8.42 -12.52 -5.50
CA VAL A 27 7.16 -12.06 -6.11
C VAL A 27 7.31 -11.86 -7.61
N ARG A 28 8.38 -11.20 -8.08
CA ARG A 28 8.62 -11.01 -9.53
C ARG A 28 8.74 -12.34 -10.27
N ALA A 29 9.47 -13.30 -9.71
CA ALA A 29 9.59 -14.64 -10.27
C ALA A 29 8.20 -15.33 -10.35
N HIS A 30 7.39 -15.24 -9.30
CA HIS A 30 6.04 -15.81 -9.31
C HIS A 30 5.14 -15.15 -10.37
N LEU A 31 5.17 -13.82 -10.49
CA LEU A 31 4.38 -13.09 -11.50
C LEU A 31 4.81 -13.41 -12.93
N ALA A 32 6.08 -13.79 -13.14
CA ALA A 32 6.57 -14.27 -14.43
C ALA A 32 5.87 -15.57 -14.85
N MET A 33 5.68 -16.51 -13.92
CA MET A 33 5.11 -17.84 -14.19
C MET A 33 3.59 -17.97 -13.99
N CYS A 34 2.95 -17.12 -13.18
CA CYS A 34 1.53 -17.23 -12.86
C CYS A 34 0.70 -16.07 -13.44
N VAL A 35 -0.02 -16.36 -14.53
CA VAL A 35 -0.89 -15.39 -15.21
C VAL A 35 -2.04 -14.90 -14.31
N ARG A 36 -2.59 -15.76 -13.46
CA ARG A 36 -3.69 -15.42 -12.53
C ARG A 36 -3.26 -14.37 -11.51
N CYS A 37 -2.11 -14.58 -10.87
CA CYS A 37 -1.54 -13.62 -9.92
C CYS A 37 -1.12 -12.31 -10.62
N ARG A 38 -0.66 -12.38 -11.87
CA ARG A 38 -0.39 -11.18 -12.68
C ARG A 38 -1.66 -10.35 -12.94
N ARG A 39 -2.78 -11.00 -13.27
CA ARG A 39 -4.08 -10.32 -13.43
C ARG A 39 -4.55 -9.71 -12.11
N PHE A 40 -4.46 -10.45 -11.02
CA PHE A 40 -4.80 -9.98 -9.67
C PHE A 40 -4.04 -8.70 -9.29
N ILE A 41 -2.70 -8.70 -9.41
CA ILE A 41 -1.89 -7.52 -9.11
C ILE A 41 -2.23 -6.34 -10.04
N ARG A 42 -2.50 -6.60 -11.32
CA ARG A 42 -2.92 -5.54 -12.26
C ARG A 42 -4.24 -4.90 -11.83
N GLN A 43 -5.21 -5.71 -11.41
CA GLN A 43 -6.49 -5.21 -10.91
C GLN A 43 -6.31 -4.35 -9.67
N LEU A 44 -5.52 -4.80 -8.69
CA LEU A 44 -5.21 -4.02 -7.49
C LEU A 44 -4.56 -2.67 -7.83
N LYS A 45 -3.60 -2.65 -8.76
CA LYS A 45 -2.98 -1.41 -9.22
C LYS A 45 -3.97 -0.45 -9.88
N LEU A 46 -4.91 -0.99 -10.66
CA LEU A 46 -5.97 -0.19 -11.27
C LEU A 46 -6.90 0.40 -10.20
N THR A 47 -7.30 -0.40 -9.21
CA THR A 47 -8.10 0.10 -8.07
C THR A 47 -7.37 1.21 -7.34
N GLN A 48 -6.08 1.06 -7.02
CA GLN A 48 -5.29 2.14 -6.41
C GLN A 48 -5.21 3.40 -7.28
N ALA A 49 -5.00 3.24 -8.59
CA ALA A 49 -4.92 4.36 -9.51
C ALA A 49 -6.24 5.14 -9.59
N VAL A 50 -7.39 4.44 -9.59
CA VAL A 50 -8.72 5.05 -9.53
C VAL A 50 -8.92 5.77 -8.20
N LEU A 51 -8.60 5.12 -7.07
CA LEU A 51 -8.76 5.73 -5.75
C LEU A 51 -7.94 7.00 -5.57
N ARG A 52 -6.72 7.05 -6.13
CA ARG A 52 -5.86 8.23 -6.10
C ARG A 52 -6.37 9.42 -6.93
N GLN A 53 -7.35 9.21 -7.80
CA GLN A 53 -7.98 10.29 -8.57
C GLN A 53 -9.16 10.93 -7.83
N LEU A 54 -9.65 10.31 -6.74
CA LEU A 54 -10.66 10.95 -5.93
C LEU A 54 -10.06 12.20 -5.28
N PRO A 55 -10.82 13.31 -5.23
CA PRO A 55 -10.40 14.48 -4.47
C PRO A 55 -10.25 14.10 -3.00
N ASP A 56 -9.26 14.70 -2.35
CA ASP A 56 -9.14 14.58 -0.90
C ASP A 56 -10.45 15.07 -0.27
N ALA A 57 -11.05 14.23 0.57
CA ALA A 57 -12.24 14.62 1.30
C ALA A 57 -11.85 15.75 2.26
N ALA A 58 -12.55 16.88 2.17
CA ALA A 58 -12.41 17.94 3.17
C ALA A 58 -12.79 17.37 4.53
N VAL A 59 -11.82 17.22 5.41
CA VAL A 59 -12.04 16.84 6.80
C VAL A 59 -12.18 18.14 7.59
N PRO A 60 -13.40 18.47 8.09
CA PRO A 60 -13.58 19.66 8.90
C PRO A 60 -12.62 19.65 10.10
N GLU A 61 -12.09 20.81 10.46
CA GLU A 61 -11.21 21.00 11.62
C GLU A 61 -9.86 20.25 11.57
N LEU A 62 -9.45 19.69 10.42
CA LEU A 62 -8.18 18.96 10.30
C LEU A 62 -6.97 19.80 10.76
N ASP A 63 -6.90 21.05 10.32
CA ASP A 63 -5.80 21.96 10.69
C ASP A 63 -5.83 22.31 12.19
N ALA A 64 -7.03 22.52 12.74
CA ALA A 64 -7.20 22.81 14.16
C ALA A 64 -6.78 21.62 15.04
N LEU A 65 -7.13 20.40 14.63
CA LEU A 65 -6.68 19.18 15.30
C LEU A 65 -5.16 19.01 15.19
N ALA A 66 -4.58 19.21 14.00
CA ALA A 66 -3.14 19.12 13.79
C ALA A 66 -2.36 20.11 14.67
N ALA A 67 -2.84 21.35 14.80
CA ALA A 67 -2.24 22.36 15.69
C ALA A 67 -2.28 21.93 17.16
N ARG A 68 -3.42 21.40 17.63
CA ARG A 68 -3.58 20.90 19.01
C ARG A 68 -2.64 19.73 19.31
N LEU A 69 -2.50 18.78 18.38
CA LEU A 69 -1.59 17.64 18.52
C LEU A 69 -0.12 18.10 18.56
N ALA A 70 0.26 19.07 17.73
CA ALA A 70 1.61 19.61 17.73
C ALA A 70 1.94 20.34 19.05
N GLU A 71 0.97 21.08 19.62
CA GLU A 71 1.15 21.73 20.93
C GLU A 71 1.25 20.73 22.06
N ALA A 72 0.41 19.68 22.06
CA ALA A 72 0.47 18.63 23.06
C ALA A 72 1.84 17.93 23.08
N ARG A 73 2.44 17.69 21.89
CA ARG A 73 3.78 17.10 21.83
C ARG A 73 4.87 18.02 22.39
N ARG A 74 4.83 19.32 22.10
CA ARG A 74 5.79 20.30 22.65
C ARG A 74 5.72 20.46 24.17
N LYS A 75 4.56 20.21 24.78
CA LYS A 75 4.40 20.27 26.25
C LYS A 75 4.83 18.98 26.95
N ALA A 76 4.96 17.89 26.21
CA ALA A 76 5.38 16.58 26.73
C ALA A 76 6.90 16.38 26.66
N ASP A 77 7.60 17.18 25.86
CA ASP A 77 9.07 17.31 25.82
C ASP A 77 9.55 18.37 26.82
#